data_AF-A0A535IX94-F1
#
_entry.id   AF-A0A535IX94-F1
#
_cell.length_a   1.000
_cell.length_b   1.000
_cell.length_c   1.000
_cell.angle_alpha   90.00
_cell.angle_beta   90.00
_cell.angle_gamma   90.00
#
_symmetry.space_group_name_H-M   'P 1'
#
loop_
_entity.id
_entity.type
_entity.pdbx_description
1 polymer ?
#
loop_
_entity_poly.entity_id
_entity_poly.type
_entity_poly.pdbx_seq_one_letter_code
_entity_poly.pdbx_strand_id
1 'polypeptide(L)'
;MPRWLSVLLSQRTASRASTSRDLTREGQVVVPEFGGGDLMRRRILTMLAAAMFVAGACGGTAAPSASAPASAGAPSESAAGSPSPSASAGIDLAGSTYKAEPATTTGGTVVMAEWQSVTTMNPYYASANADIEASAPSLEALVDTAQDIKYIPALASEVPTPDNGGAVVNGDNMDVTWKLKPGIKWSDGQPITCADLEATWK
;
A
#
# COMPACT_ATOMS: atom_id res chain seq x y z
N MET A 1 -2.95 -33.75 13.18
CA MET A 1 -3.42 -33.12 11.92
C MET A 1 -3.25 -31.61 12.07
N PRO A 2 -2.66 -30.90 11.10
CA PRO A 2 -2.34 -29.48 11.28
C PRO A 2 -3.61 -28.62 11.22
N ARG A 3 -3.74 -27.67 12.15
CA ARG A 3 -4.96 -26.88 12.45
C ARG A 3 -5.49 -26.02 11.28
N TRP A 4 -4.67 -25.72 10.27
CA TRP A 4 -5.08 -24.95 9.09
C TRP A 4 -6.11 -25.67 8.20
N LEU A 5 -6.14 -27.01 8.24
CA LEU A 5 -7.06 -27.79 7.40
C LEU A 5 -8.52 -27.66 7.86
N SER A 6 -8.75 -27.42 9.16
CA SER A 6 -10.10 -27.29 9.74
C SER A 6 -10.77 -25.96 9.36
N VAL A 7 -9.99 -24.89 9.21
CA VAL A 7 -10.50 -23.56 8.81
C VAL A 7 -10.94 -23.56 7.34
N LEU A 8 -10.16 -24.19 6.47
CA LEU A 8 -10.48 -24.29 5.04
C LEU A 8 -11.73 -25.14 4.77
N LEU A 9 -11.97 -26.19 5.56
CA LEU A 9 -13.13 -27.05 5.38
C LEU A 9 -14.44 -26.36 5.76
N SER A 10 -14.42 -25.51 6.80
CA SER A 10 -15.58 -24.73 7.25
C SER A 10 -16.00 -23.65 6.24
N GLN A 11 -15.03 -22.99 5.59
CA GLN A 11 -15.31 -21.96 4.59
C GLN A 11 -15.93 -22.53 3.30
N ARG A 12 -15.58 -23.78 2.94
CA ARG A 12 -16.11 -24.45 1.74
C ARG A 12 -17.58 -24.85 1.87
N THR A 13 -18.07 -25.11 3.10
CA THR A 13 -19.45 -25.54 3.32
C THR A 13 -20.42 -24.35 3.32
N ALA A 14 -19.99 -23.19 3.82
CA ALA A 14 -20.79 -21.97 3.85
C ALA A 14 -21.04 -21.39 2.45
N SER A 15 -20.03 -21.44 1.56
CA SER A 15 -20.14 -20.90 0.19
C SER A 15 -21.16 -21.62 -0.70
N ARG A 16 -21.48 -22.89 -0.42
CA ARG A 16 -22.40 -23.69 -1.26
C ARG A 16 -23.89 -23.48 -0.95
N ALA A 17 -24.22 -22.81 0.15
CA ALA A 17 -25.61 -22.68 0.62
C ALA A 17 -26.31 -21.37 0.18
N SER A 18 -25.58 -20.37 -0.33
CA SER A 18 -26.13 -19.01 -0.51
C SER A 18 -26.50 -18.61 -1.94
N THR A 19 -26.19 -19.42 -2.96
CA THR A 19 -26.35 -18.98 -4.37
C THR A 19 -27.35 -19.86 -5.11
N SER A 20 -28.62 -19.76 -4.75
CA SER A 20 -29.72 -20.36 -5.50
C SER A 20 -31.05 -19.86 -4.96
N ARG A 21 -31.42 -18.61 -5.29
CA ARG A 21 -32.83 -18.20 -5.45
C ARG A 21 -32.91 -16.80 -6.06
N ASP A 22 -33.74 -16.73 -7.09
CA ASP A 22 -34.40 -15.54 -7.64
C ASP A 22 -33.59 -14.56 -8.48
N LEU A 23 -33.24 -14.99 -9.70
CA LEU A 23 -33.04 -14.06 -10.83
C LEU A 23 -33.76 -14.59 -12.09
N THR A 24 -35.07 -14.81 -11.99
CA THR A 24 -35.94 -15.03 -13.14
C THR A 24 -37.30 -14.39 -12.92
N ARG A 25 -37.37 -13.04 -12.97
CA ARG A 25 -38.58 -12.34 -13.40
C ARG A 25 -38.32 -10.87 -13.72
N GLU A 26 -38.74 -10.50 -14.92
CA GLU A 26 -39.12 -9.16 -15.39
C GLU A 26 -38.01 -8.19 -15.84
N GLY A 27 -38.02 -7.92 -17.15
CA GLY A 27 -38.08 -6.55 -17.66
C GLY A 27 -36.77 -5.77 -17.81
N GLN A 28 -36.12 -5.94 -18.97
CA GLN A 28 -35.56 -4.86 -19.78
C GLN A 28 -34.72 -3.79 -19.06
N VAL A 29 -33.39 -3.99 -19.01
CA VAL A 29 -32.42 -2.95 -18.64
C VAL A 29 -32.33 -1.94 -19.79
N VAL A 30 -32.98 -0.79 -19.63
CA VAL A 30 -32.69 0.40 -20.43
C VAL A 30 -31.43 1.04 -19.86
N VAL A 31 -30.31 0.87 -20.56
CA VAL A 31 -29.08 1.62 -20.28
C VAL A 31 -29.30 3.06 -20.74
N PRO A 32 -29.22 4.07 -19.86
CA PRO A 32 -29.20 5.46 -20.34
C PRO A 32 -27.87 5.68 -21.06
N GLU A 33 -27.94 5.85 -22.38
CA GLU A 33 -26.83 6.30 -23.21
C GLU A 33 -26.46 7.72 -22.73
N PHE A 34 -25.33 7.84 -22.02
CA PHE A 34 -24.81 9.13 -21.59
C PHE A 34 -24.42 9.95 -22.82
N GLY A 35 -25.35 10.79 -23.29
CA GLY A 35 -25.15 11.77 -24.35
C GLY A 35 -24.12 12.83 -23.95
N GLY A 36 -22.84 12.53 -24.15
CA GLY A 36 -21.70 13.44 -23.94
C GLY A 36 -20.81 13.63 -25.19
N GLY A 37 -21.26 13.18 -26.37
CA GLY A 37 -20.38 13.00 -27.53
C GLY A 37 -19.91 14.29 -28.23
N ASP A 38 -20.77 15.30 -28.39
CA ASP A 38 -20.48 16.40 -29.32
C ASP A 38 -19.79 17.60 -28.67
N LEU A 39 -20.18 17.93 -27.43
CA LEU A 39 -19.62 19.08 -26.70
C LEU A 39 -18.18 18.84 -26.24
N MET A 40 -17.85 17.61 -25.82
CA MET A 40 -16.51 17.25 -25.38
C MET A 40 -15.54 17.11 -26.56
N ARG A 41 -15.99 16.58 -27.70
CA ARG A 41 -15.22 16.55 -28.96
C ARG A 41 -14.93 17.96 -29.48
N ARG A 42 -15.90 18.87 -29.42
CA ARG A 42 -15.71 20.28 -29.79
C ARG A 42 -14.68 20.98 -28.89
N ARG A 43 -14.69 20.72 -27.58
CA ARG A 43 -13.71 21.26 -26.64
C ARG A 43 -12.27 20.77 -26.89
N ILE A 44 -12.12 19.49 -27.19
CA ILE A 44 -10.81 18.89 -27.51
C ILE A 44 -10.27 19.44 -28.84
N LEU A 45 -11.12 19.58 -29.86
CA LEU A 45 -10.74 20.17 -31.15
C LEU A 45 -10.34 21.64 -31.02
N THR A 46 -11.05 22.43 -30.20
CA THR A 46 -10.69 23.84 -29.96
C THR A 46 -9.36 24.00 -29.22
N MET A 47 -9.03 23.10 -28.29
CA MET A 47 -7.74 23.12 -27.58
C MET A 47 -6.56 22.77 -28.50
N LEU A 48 -6.72 21.78 -29.39
CA LEU A 48 -5.68 21.41 -30.36
C LEU A 48 -5.44 22.50 -31.41
N ALA A 49 -6.48 23.20 -31.86
CA ALA A 49 -6.34 24.32 -32.80
C ALA A 49 -5.61 25.52 -32.20
N ALA A 50 -5.78 25.79 -30.89
CA ALA A 50 -5.08 26.86 -30.19
C ALA A 50 -3.57 26.58 -30.05
N ALA A 51 -3.18 25.32 -29.86
CA ALA A 51 -1.76 24.91 -29.77
C ALA A 51 -1.01 25.07 -31.10
N MET A 52 -1.68 24.89 -32.25
CA MET A 52 -1.07 25.07 -33.56
C MET A 52 -0.85 26.55 -33.94
N PHE A 53 -1.61 27.49 -33.37
CA PHE A 53 -1.41 28.93 -33.61
C PHE A 53 -0.17 29.49 -32.90
N VAL A 54 0.29 28.87 -31.80
CA VAL A 54 1.47 29.32 -31.03
C VAL A 54 2.79 28.87 -31.67
N ALA A 55 2.81 27.76 -32.42
CA ALA A 55 4.01 27.26 -33.08
C ALA A 55 4.38 27.99 -34.40
N GLY A 56 3.48 28.82 -34.94
CA GLY A 56 3.70 29.54 -36.21
C GLY A 56 4.45 30.88 -36.10
N ALA A 57 4.74 31.36 -34.88
CA ALA A 57 5.33 32.68 -34.66
C ALA A 57 6.88 32.71 -34.57
N CYS A 58 7.55 31.57 -34.79
CA CYS A 58 9.01 31.49 -34.83
C CYS A 58 9.50 30.75 -36.09
N GLY A 59 9.21 31.29 -37.27
CA GLY A 59 10.15 31.18 -38.40
C GLY A 59 11.35 32.12 -38.15
N GLY A 60 12.57 31.89 -38.60
CA GLY A 60 13.14 30.93 -39.54
C GLY A 60 14.68 31.09 -39.50
N THR A 61 15.46 30.14 -40.00
CA THR A 61 16.21 30.19 -41.28
C THR A 61 17.47 29.35 -41.01
N ALA A 62 18.04 28.45 -41.83
CA ALA A 62 17.87 28.01 -43.20
C ALA A 62 18.42 26.56 -43.32
N ALA A 63 18.00 25.85 -44.36
CA ALA A 63 18.74 24.69 -44.90
C ALA A 63 19.82 25.18 -45.89
N PRO A 64 20.89 24.41 -46.15
CA PRO A 64 20.80 23.46 -47.26
C PRO A 64 21.51 22.11 -47.05
N SER A 65 21.16 21.17 -47.93
CA SER A 65 21.76 19.84 -48.15
C SER A 65 23.28 19.81 -48.21
N ALA A 66 23.89 18.73 -47.69
CA ALA A 66 24.61 17.72 -48.50
C ALA A 66 25.42 16.73 -47.61
N SER A 67 25.36 15.45 -48.03
CA SER A 67 26.40 14.41 -47.87
C SER A 67 26.69 13.80 -46.50
N ALA A 68 26.41 12.49 -46.38
CA ALA A 68 27.05 11.59 -45.42
C ALA A 68 28.56 11.42 -45.77
N PRO A 69 29.44 11.02 -44.83
CA PRO A 69 29.47 9.64 -44.34
C PRO A 69 29.69 9.48 -42.82
N ALA A 70 29.39 8.29 -42.34
CA ALA A 70 29.73 7.79 -41.01
C ALA A 70 31.25 7.76 -40.77
N SER A 71 31.70 8.16 -39.58
CA SER A 71 32.81 7.48 -38.85
C SER A 71 33.01 8.04 -37.44
N ALA A 72 33.11 7.11 -36.48
CA ALA A 72 33.97 7.08 -35.30
C ALA A 72 33.96 8.25 -34.27
N GLY A 73 33.36 7.97 -33.11
CA GLY A 73 34.05 7.92 -31.82
C GLY A 73 34.56 9.23 -31.18
N ALA A 74 33.88 9.66 -30.11
CA ALA A 74 34.47 10.29 -28.93
C ALA A 74 33.50 10.15 -27.72
N PRO A 75 34.01 10.02 -26.49
CA PRO A 75 33.29 9.43 -25.36
C PRO A 75 32.25 10.38 -24.74
N SER A 76 31.10 9.83 -24.35
CA SER A 76 30.20 10.50 -23.40
C SER A 76 30.92 10.63 -22.06
N GLU A 77 31.27 11.86 -21.73
CA GLU A 77 31.75 12.25 -20.41
C GLU A 77 30.63 11.99 -19.41
N SER A 78 30.80 10.90 -18.66
CA SER A 78 29.99 10.55 -17.51
C SER A 78 30.10 11.70 -16.51
N ALA A 79 29.05 12.50 -16.40
CA ALA A 79 28.95 13.51 -15.35
C ALA A 79 29.02 12.79 -13.99
N ALA A 80 30.20 12.91 -13.39
CA ALA A 80 30.53 12.33 -12.11
C ALA A 80 29.59 12.84 -11.01
N GLY A 81 29.22 11.90 -10.14
CA GLY A 81 28.56 12.01 -8.85
C GLY A 81 28.21 13.42 -8.37
N SER A 82 26.92 13.74 -8.44
CA SER A 82 26.34 14.68 -7.48
C SER A 82 26.51 14.08 -6.08
N PRO A 83 27.14 14.76 -5.11
CA PRO A 83 27.25 14.25 -3.75
C PRO A 83 25.84 14.15 -3.16
N SER A 84 25.36 12.92 -3.01
CA SER A 84 24.19 12.64 -2.19
C SER A 84 24.50 13.15 -0.78
N PRO A 85 23.70 14.07 -0.21
CA PRO A 85 23.91 14.49 1.17
C PRO A 85 23.69 13.27 2.06
N SER A 86 24.78 12.67 2.52
CA SER A 86 24.76 11.67 3.58
C SER A 86 24.44 12.40 4.88
N ALA A 87 23.17 12.70 5.08
CA ALA A 87 22.67 13.20 6.35
C ALA A 87 22.64 12.02 7.33
N SER A 88 23.74 11.84 8.06
CA SER A 88 23.80 10.96 9.24
C SER A 88 23.16 11.66 10.46
N ALA A 89 22.05 12.38 10.23
CA ALA A 89 21.21 12.81 11.33
C ALA A 89 20.58 11.54 11.92
N GLY A 90 20.82 11.28 13.20
CA GLY A 90 20.19 10.17 13.91
C GLY A 90 18.68 10.26 13.73
N ILE A 91 18.07 9.20 13.21
CA ILE A 91 16.62 9.15 12.99
C ILE A 91 15.97 8.87 14.34
N ASP A 92 15.23 9.84 14.86
CA ASP A 92 14.43 9.68 16.07
C ASP A 92 13.12 8.95 15.75
N LEU A 93 13.11 7.64 16.01
CA LEU A 93 11.97 6.75 15.73
C LEU A 93 11.12 6.44 16.98
N ALA A 94 11.46 7.02 18.14
CA ALA A 94 10.83 6.68 19.42
C ALA A 94 10.13 7.90 20.05
N GLY A 95 9.30 7.65 21.07
CA GLY A 95 8.66 8.72 21.83
C GLY A 95 7.68 9.57 21.01
N SER A 96 6.74 8.91 20.33
CA SER A 96 5.67 9.60 19.60
C SER A 96 4.86 10.51 20.53
N THR A 97 4.43 11.66 19.99
CA THR A 97 3.50 12.58 20.67
C THR A 97 2.04 12.14 20.54
N TYR A 98 1.77 11.13 19.71
CA TYR A 98 0.43 10.57 19.51
C TYR A 98 -0.18 10.05 20.82
N LYS A 99 -1.46 10.39 21.02
CA LYS A 99 -2.31 9.87 22.07
C LYS A 99 -3.60 9.36 21.42
N ALA A 100 -3.90 8.08 21.65
CA ALA A 100 -5.15 7.51 21.20
C ALA A 100 -6.30 8.15 22.00
N GLU A 101 -7.18 8.85 21.30
CA GLU A 101 -8.40 9.39 21.88
C GLU A 101 -9.50 8.30 21.89
N PRO A 102 -10.22 8.10 23.00
CA PRO A 102 -11.34 7.18 23.02
C PRO A 102 -12.38 7.56 21.95
N ALA A 103 -12.87 6.56 21.22
CA ALA A 103 -13.93 6.79 20.25
C ALA A 103 -15.19 7.33 20.96
N THR A 104 -15.71 8.46 20.50
CA THR A 104 -16.95 9.07 21.04
C THR A 104 -18.20 8.28 20.66
N THR A 105 -18.12 7.47 19.60
CA THR A 105 -19.16 6.57 19.13
C THR A 105 -18.55 5.19 18.90
N THR A 106 -19.23 4.15 19.35
CA THR A 106 -18.82 2.76 19.13
C THR A 106 -19.76 2.09 18.13
N GLY A 107 -19.20 1.38 17.15
CA GLY A 107 -19.94 0.71 16.09
C GLY A 107 -20.15 1.58 14.84
N GLY A 108 -20.95 1.08 13.91
CA GLY A 108 -21.17 1.69 12.59
C GLY A 108 -20.45 0.98 11.46
N THR A 109 -20.55 1.53 10.25
CA THR A 109 -19.95 0.98 9.03
C THR A 109 -19.06 2.02 8.37
N VAL A 110 -17.82 1.64 8.10
CA VAL A 110 -16.92 2.39 7.21
C VAL A 110 -16.95 1.69 5.84
N VAL A 111 -17.27 2.44 4.78
CA VAL A 111 -17.22 1.95 3.40
C VAL A 111 -16.00 2.56 2.73
N MET A 112 -15.06 1.71 2.33
CA MET A 112 -13.87 2.11 1.58
C MET A 112 -14.00 1.61 0.15
N ALA A 113 -13.77 2.50 -0.81
CA ALA A 113 -13.80 2.17 -2.22
C ALA A 113 -12.37 2.06 -2.74
N GLU A 114 -12.07 0.95 -3.43
CA GLU A 114 -10.78 0.71 -4.06
C GLU A 114 -10.96 0.51 -5.57
N TRP A 115 -9.99 0.96 -6.35
CA TRP A 115 -10.03 0.86 -7.81
C TRP A 115 -9.55 -0.52 -8.31
N GLN A 116 -8.89 -1.28 -7.45
CA GLN A 116 -8.51 -2.68 -7.70
C GLN A 116 -9.39 -3.63 -6.88
N SER A 117 -9.58 -4.84 -7.40
CA SER A 117 -10.20 -5.92 -6.62
C SER A 117 -9.20 -6.52 -5.65
N VAL A 118 -9.67 -6.86 -4.45
CA VAL A 118 -8.96 -7.73 -3.52
C VAL A 118 -8.88 -9.14 -4.11
N THR A 119 -7.69 -9.75 -4.05
CA THR A 119 -7.39 -11.10 -4.51
C THR A 119 -6.93 -12.02 -3.38
N THR A 120 -6.35 -11.47 -2.30
CA THR A 120 -5.90 -12.24 -1.15
C THR A 120 -6.02 -11.45 0.16
N MET A 121 -6.36 -12.14 1.26
CA MET A 121 -6.32 -11.60 2.62
C MET A 121 -5.09 -12.05 3.40
N ASN A 122 -4.21 -12.85 2.78
CA ASN A 122 -2.99 -13.31 3.42
C ASN A 122 -1.87 -12.27 3.21
N PRO A 123 -1.37 -11.61 4.28
CA PRO A 123 -0.39 -10.53 4.16
C PRO A 123 0.96 -10.99 3.60
N TYR A 124 1.30 -12.29 3.69
CA TYR A 124 2.56 -12.82 3.14
C TYR A 124 2.56 -12.92 1.61
N TYR A 125 1.37 -12.94 1.00
CA TYR A 125 1.21 -13.01 -0.45
C TYR A 125 0.62 -11.72 -1.04
N ALA A 126 0.20 -10.79 -0.18
CA ALA A 126 -0.33 -9.50 -0.60
C ALA A 126 0.79 -8.66 -1.24
N SER A 127 0.56 -8.19 -2.46
CA SER A 127 1.46 -7.25 -3.14
C SER A 127 0.71 -6.10 -3.83
N ALA A 128 -0.60 -6.21 -4.02
CA ALA A 128 -1.45 -5.11 -4.44
C ALA A 128 -1.89 -4.27 -3.23
N ASN A 129 -2.02 -2.95 -3.42
CA ASN A 129 -2.46 -2.04 -2.36
C ASN A 129 -3.83 -2.44 -1.82
N ALA A 130 -4.79 -2.77 -2.70
CA ALA A 130 -6.12 -3.22 -2.27
C ALA A 130 -6.08 -4.44 -1.33
N ASP A 131 -5.14 -5.38 -1.52
CA ASP A 131 -4.99 -6.54 -0.63
C ASP A 131 -4.43 -6.13 0.74
N ILE A 132 -3.44 -5.24 0.76
CA ILE A 132 -2.83 -4.72 1.98
C ILE A 132 -3.85 -3.90 2.79
N GLU A 133 -4.54 -2.97 2.13
CA GLU A 133 -5.56 -2.10 2.74
C GLU A 133 -6.74 -2.89 3.31
N ALA A 134 -7.19 -3.93 2.60
CA ALA A 134 -8.31 -4.75 3.05
C ALA A 134 -7.91 -5.75 4.16
N SER A 135 -6.65 -6.19 4.21
CA SER A 135 -6.18 -7.12 5.25
C SER A 135 -5.71 -6.43 6.53
N ALA A 136 -5.21 -5.19 6.44
CA ALA A 136 -4.67 -4.43 7.58
C ALA A 136 -5.61 -4.33 8.79
N PRO A 137 -6.94 -4.14 8.66
CA PRO A 137 -7.83 -4.09 9.83
C PRO A 137 -8.02 -5.43 10.55
N SER A 138 -7.63 -6.55 9.92
CA SER A 138 -7.87 -7.91 10.44
C SER A 138 -6.67 -8.47 11.22
N LEU A 139 -5.48 -7.91 11.02
CA LEU A 139 -4.23 -8.40 11.60
C LEU A 139 -3.44 -7.23 12.18
N GLU A 140 -2.84 -7.45 13.35
CA GLU A 140 -2.11 -6.41 14.07
C GLU A 140 -0.62 -6.74 14.12
N ALA A 141 0.23 -5.71 13.99
CA ALA A 141 1.68 -5.86 14.07
C ALA A 141 2.18 -5.75 15.53
N LEU A 142 3.47 -6.01 15.76
CA LEU A 142 4.10 -5.76 17.07
C LEU A 142 4.10 -4.27 17.41
N VAL A 143 4.37 -3.44 16.42
CA VAL A 143 4.41 -1.97 16.50
C VAL A 143 3.69 -1.40 15.30
N ASP A 144 3.16 -0.20 15.48
CA ASP A 144 2.57 0.61 14.41
C ASP A 144 3.34 1.94 14.28
N THR A 145 3.05 2.70 13.24
CA THR A 145 3.68 3.99 12.96
C THR A 145 2.67 5.11 13.13
N ALA A 146 2.95 6.03 14.05
CA ALA A 146 2.12 7.21 14.25
C ALA A 146 2.32 8.25 13.13
N GLN A 147 1.44 9.27 13.11
CA GLN A 147 1.49 10.35 12.12
C GLN A 147 2.78 11.19 12.16
N ASP A 148 3.47 11.21 13.31
CA ASP A 148 4.79 11.84 13.46
C ASP A 148 5.94 10.91 13.02
N ILE A 149 5.64 9.80 12.34
CA ILE A 149 6.59 8.83 11.79
C ILE A 149 7.45 8.17 12.88
N LYS A 150 6.87 8.03 14.08
CA LYS A 150 7.48 7.35 15.21
C LYS A 150 6.75 6.06 15.53
N TYR A 151 7.49 5.07 16.01
CA TYR A 151 6.90 3.79 16.38
C TYR A 151 6.10 3.89 17.67
N ILE A 152 4.95 3.24 17.68
CA ILE A 152 4.05 3.11 18.82
C ILE A 152 3.72 1.62 19.07
N PRO A 153 3.49 1.22 20.33
CA PRO A 153 3.23 -0.18 20.67
C PRO A 153 1.82 -0.64 20.22
N ALA A 154 1.77 -1.70 19.41
CA ALA A 154 0.54 -2.35 18.94
C ALA A 154 0.29 -3.65 19.72
N LEU A 155 0.68 -4.84 19.23
CA LEU A 155 0.63 -6.08 20.03
C LEU A 155 1.69 -6.09 21.15
N ALA A 156 2.82 -5.42 20.94
CA ALA A 156 3.85 -5.29 21.96
C ALA A 156 3.40 -4.35 23.09
N SER A 157 3.85 -4.59 24.32
CA SER A 157 3.60 -3.69 25.45
C SER A 157 4.42 -2.41 25.36
N GLU A 158 5.60 -2.48 24.76
CA GLU A 158 6.53 -1.36 24.57
C GLU A 158 7.36 -1.59 23.30
N VAL A 159 7.86 -0.51 22.70
CA VAL A 159 8.81 -0.57 21.59
C VAL A 159 10.21 -0.85 22.17
N PRO A 160 10.93 -1.91 21.75
CA PRO A 160 12.29 -2.17 22.21
C PRO A 160 13.24 -1.08 21.72
N THR A 161 14.01 -0.50 22.64
CA THR A 161 15.06 0.49 22.35
C THR A 161 16.33 0.16 23.14
N PRO A 162 17.48 0.74 22.76
CA PRO A 162 18.69 0.65 23.58
C PRO A 162 18.49 1.27 24.97
N ASP A 163 17.77 2.39 25.04
CA ASP A 163 17.56 3.15 26.29
C ASP A 163 16.74 2.36 27.33
N ASN A 164 15.79 1.53 26.88
CA ASN A 164 14.99 0.68 27.78
C ASN A 164 15.55 -0.75 27.93
N GLY A 165 16.71 -1.03 27.31
CA GLY A 165 17.36 -2.35 27.32
C GLY A 165 16.62 -3.42 26.52
N GLY A 166 15.59 -3.05 25.74
CA GLY A 166 14.87 -3.97 24.87
C GLY A 166 15.65 -4.33 23.61
N ALA A 167 16.61 -3.51 23.19
CA ALA A 167 17.52 -3.79 22.10
C ALA A 167 18.99 -3.68 22.57
N VAL A 168 19.77 -4.76 22.42
CA VAL A 168 21.16 -4.84 22.84
C VAL A 168 22.04 -5.15 21.64
N VAL A 169 23.00 -4.28 21.34
CA VAL A 169 23.98 -4.52 20.28
C VAL A 169 25.15 -5.34 20.84
N ASN A 170 25.38 -6.51 20.24
CA ASN A 170 26.37 -7.50 20.65
C ASN A 170 27.38 -7.72 19.52
N GLY A 171 28.36 -6.81 19.40
CA GLY A 171 29.30 -6.81 18.27
C GLY A 171 28.56 -6.50 16.97
N ASP A 172 28.60 -7.45 16.02
CA ASP A 172 27.89 -7.34 14.73
C ASP A 172 26.43 -7.80 14.81
N ASN A 173 25.99 -8.33 15.95
CA ASN A 173 24.61 -8.81 16.16
C ASN A 173 23.79 -7.82 16.97
N MET A 174 22.46 -7.96 16.90
CA MET A 174 21.52 -7.21 17.75
C MET A 174 20.48 -8.17 18.31
N ASP A 175 20.38 -8.21 19.64
CA ASP A 175 19.35 -8.96 20.36
C ASP A 175 18.19 -8.03 20.68
N VAL A 176 16.99 -8.39 20.23
CA VAL A 176 15.77 -7.58 20.44
C VAL A 176 14.75 -8.40 21.22
N THR A 177 14.38 -7.91 22.40
CA THR A 177 13.41 -8.55 23.29
C THR A 177 12.04 -7.90 23.14
N TRP A 178 11.08 -8.67 22.64
CA TRP A 178 9.69 -8.24 22.50
C TRP A 178 8.83 -8.77 23.66
N LYS A 179 8.03 -7.89 24.26
CA LYS A 179 7.05 -8.22 25.30
C LYS A 179 5.65 -8.02 24.74
N LEU A 180 4.81 -9.04 24.80
CA LEU A 180 3.42 -8.97 24.36
C LEU A 180 2.52 -8.34 25.42
N LYS A 181 1.48 -7.60 25.00
CA LYS A 181 0.43 -7.13 25.89
C LYS A 181 -0.27 -8.31 26.58
N PRO A 182 -0.62 -8.22 27.88
CA PRO A 182 -1.32 -9.30 28.56
C PRO A 182 -2.77 -9.43 28.07
N GLY A 183 -3.27 -10.67 28.04
CA GLY A 183 -4.69 -10.94 27.78
C GLY A 183 -5.17 -10.75 26.33
N ILE A 184 -4.25 -10.51 25.39
CA ILE A 184 -4.55 -10.45 23.96
C ILE A 184 -5.02 -11.81 23.44
N LYS A 185 -6.02 -11.78 22.56
CA LYS A 185 -6.66 -12.97 22.00
C LYS A 185 -6.89 -12.80 20.52
N TRP A 186 -6.83 -13.91 19.81
CA TRP A 186 -7.35 -14.04 18.46
C TRP A 186 -8.88 -13.85 18.46
N SER A 187 -9.44 -13.59 17.28
CA SER A 187 -10.88 -13.42 17.08
C SER A 187 -11.70 -14.68 17.43
N ASP A 188 -11.07 -15.85 17.46
CA ASP A 188 -11.67 -17.12 17.91
C ASP A 188 -11.60 -17.32 19.45
N GLY A 189 -11.01 -16.36 20.17
CA GLY A 189 -10.86 -16.37 21.62
C GLY A 189 -9.61 -17.07 22.16
N GLN A 190 -8.79 -17.71 21.31
CA GLN A 190 -7.52 -18.30 21.74
C GLN A 190 -6.52 -17.19 22.13
N PRO A 191 -5.66 -17.41 23.15
CA PRO A 191 -4.64 -16.43 23.51
C PRO A 191 -3.59 -16.29 22.40
N ILE A 192 -3.12 -15.08 22.14
CA ILE A 192 -1.95 -14.83 21.28
C ILE A 192 -0.68 -15.04 22.11
N THR A 193 0.28 -15.77 21.57
CA THR A 193 1.53 -16.16 22.24
C THR A 193 2.77 -15.87 21.38
N CYS A 194 3.96 -15.95 21.99
CA CYS A 194 5.21 -15.81 21.22
C CYS A 194 5.39 -16.90 20.16
N ALA A 195 4.77 -18.07 20.31
CA ALA A 195 4.82 -19.14 19.30
C ALA A 195 4.08 -18.76 18.01
N ASP A 196 3.01 -17.96 18.12
CA ASP A 196 2.29 -17.45 16.95
C ASP A 196 3.18 -16.49 16.16
N LEU A 197 3.88 -15.59 16.84
CA LEU A 197 4.88 -14.72 16.21
C LEU A 197 6.06 -15.52 15.63
N GLU A 198 6.56 -16.53 16.32
CA GLU A 198 7.61 -17.38 15.78
C GLU A 198 7.21 -18.05 14.46
N ALA A 199 5.95 -18.47 14.34
CA ALA A 199 5.42 -19.05 13.12
C ALA A 199 5.24 -18.04 11.96
N THR A 200 5.29 -16.74 12.23
CA THR A 200 5.09 -15.69 11.21
C THR A 200 6.31 -15.42 10.33
N TRP A 201 7.52 -15.68 10.82
CA TRP A 201 8.77 -15.34 10.11
C TRP A 201 9.61 -16.57 9.76
N LYS A 202 9.21 -17.76 10.21
CA LYS A 202 9.83 -19.04 9.84
C LYS A 202 9.27 -19.59 8.54
#